data_AF-A0A819XKB0-F1
#
_entry.id   AF-A0A819XKB0-F1
#
_cell.length_a   1.000
_cell.length_b   1.000
_cell.length_c   1.000
_cell.angle_alpha   90.00
_cell.angle_beta   90.00
_cell.angle_gamma   90.00
#
_symmetry.space_group_name_H-M   'P 1'
#
loop_
_entity.id
_entity.type
_entity.pdbx_description
1 polymer ?
#
loop_
_entity_poly.entity_id
_entity_poly.type
_entity_poly.pdbx_seq_one_letter_code
_entity_poly.pdbx_strand_id
1 'polypeptide(L)'
;MQEFFNIHQEENQSVISFYENVIRKYRKSRQFITEQQVITVLQNGVENSLKEYLIRNEKEIKKPEEWLQLAKEEEYIQKRIQQQRNDLSPSRI
;
A
#
# COMPACT_ATOMS: atom_id res chain seq x y z
N MET A 1 15.30 1.74 -14.73
CA MET A 1 14.66 0.45 -14.37
C MET A 1 14.77 0.12 -12.89
N GLN A 2 15.98 0.14 -12.29
CA GLN A 2 16.17 -0.12 -10.85
C GLN A 2 15.35 0.81 -9.95
N GLU A 3 15.22 2.09 -10.30
CA GLU A 3 14.44 3.07 -9.53
C GLU A 3 12.96 2.70 -9.36
N PHE A 4 12.36 1.92 -10.27
CA PHE A 4 10.96 1.53 -10.16
C PHE A 4 10.75 0.52 -9.02
N PHE A 5 11.72 -0.37 -8.80
CA PHE A 5 11.64 -1.40 -7.77
C PHE A 5 12.02 -0.89 -6.38
N ASN A 6 12.55 0.34 -6.28
CA ASN A 6 12.91 1.00 -5.04
C ASN A 6 11.83 1.97 -4.54
N ILE A 7 10.64 1.98 -5.13
CA ILE A 7 9.54 2.84 -4.67
C ILE A 7 8.97 2.24 -3.37
N HIS A 8 8.95 3.04 -2.32
CA HIS A 8 8.36 2.70 -1.04
C HIS A 8 7.38 3.80 -0.63
N GLN A 9 6.41 3.44 0.20
CA GLN A 9 5.50 4.36 0.84
C GLN A 9 6.30 5.22 1.83
N GLU A 10 6.19 6.53 1.69
CA GLU A 10 6.82 7.47 2.62
C GLU A 10 6.05 7.49 3.95
N GLU A 11 6.74 7.84 5.04
CA GLU A 11 6.12 7.97 6.35
C GLU A 11 4.96 8.99 6.29
N ASN A 12 3.77 8.60 6.77
CA ASN A 12 2.53 9.39 6.72
C ASN A 12 1.93 9.57 5.32
N GLN A 13 2.49 8.96 4.27
CA GLN A 13 1.87 8.94 2.95
C GLN A 13 0.64 8.04 2.98
N SER A 14 -0.49 8.49 2.43
CA SER A 14 -1.65 7.60 2.29
C SER A 14 -1.39 6.48 1.28
N VAL A 15 -2.01 5.33 1.50
CA VAL A 15 -1.87 4.18 0.58
C VAL A 15 -2.35 4.50 -0.84
N ILE A 16 -3.31 5.42 -0.98
CA ILE A 16 -3.81 5.92 -2.27
C ILE A 16 -2.71 6.72 -2.98
N SER A 17 -2.08 7.67 -2.28
CA SER A 17 -1.02 8.50 -2.85
C SER A 17 0.20 7.66 -3.24
N PHE A 18 0.56 6.67 -2.42
CA PHE A 18 1.59 5.69 -2.75
C PHE A 18 1.27 4.93 -4.04
N TYR A 19 0.05 4.37 -4.13
CA TYR A 19 -0.43 3.68 -5.33
C TYR A 19 -0.36 4.57 -6.58
N GLU A 20 -0.88 5.79 -6.50
CA GLU A 20 -0.89 6.73 -7.63
C GLU A 20 0.53 7.06 -8.11
N ASN A 21 1.50 7.19 -7.20
CA ASN A 21 2.89 7.39 -7.56
C ASN A 21 3.48 6.19 -8.34
N VAL A 22 3.22 4.97 -7.87
CA VAL A 22 3.65 3.74 -8.55
C VAL A 22 3.01 3.64 -9.93
N ILE A 23 1.70 3.85 -10.04
CA ILE A 23 0.99 3.81 -11.32
C ILE A 23 1.45 4.89 -12.29
N ARG A 24 1.72 6.11 -11.81
CA ARG A 24 2.26 7.19 -12.63
C ARG A 24 3.62 6.83 -13.21
N LYS A 25 4.49 6.19 -12.43
CA LYS A 25 5.80 5.70 -12.90
C LYS A 25 5.62 4.52 -13.87
N TYR A 26 4.74 3.58 -13.56
CA TYR A 26 4.40 2.45 -14.44
C TYR A 26 3.92 2.90 -15.81
N ARG A 27 3.03 3.91 -15.89
CA ARG A 27 2.55 4.47 -17.17
C ARG A 27 3.68 4.98 -18.06
N LYS A 28 4.76 5.50 -17.48
CA LYS A 28 5.95 5.96 -18.22
C LYS A 28 6.88 4.83 -18.65
N SER A 29 6.82 3.69 -17.99
CA SER A 29 7.67 2.52 -18.24
C SER A 29 6.89 1.28 -18.68
N ARG A 30 5.66 1.46 -19.21
CA ARG A 30 4.71 0.38 -19.52
C ARG A 30 5.27 -0.67 -20.48
N GLN A 31 6.20 -0.28 -21.35
CA GLN A 31 6.86 -1.19 -22.29
C GLN A 31 7.87 -2.16 -21.63
N PHE A 32 8.28 -1.90 -20.38
CA PHE A 32 9.31 -2.66 -19.68
C PHE A 32 8.82 -3.34 -18.40
N ILE A 33 7.67 -2.92 -17.89
CA ILE A 33 7.15 -3.34 -16.59
C ILE A 33 5.81 -4.05 -16.81
N THR A 34 5.61 -5.19 -16.16
CA THR A 34 4.35 -5.94 -16.20
C THR A 34 3.45 -5.54 -15.02
N GLU A 35 2.16 -5.82 -15.12
CA GLU A 35 1.23 -5.60 -13.99
C GLU A 35 1.65 -6.42 -12.75
N GLN A 36 2.16 -7.64 -12.94
CA GLN A 36 2.69 -8.44 -11.84
C GLN A 36 3.84 -7.74 -11.11
N GLN A 37 4.77 -7.14 -11.86
CA GLN A 37 5.87 -6.38 -11.28
C GLN A 37 5.37 -5.14 -10.54
N VAL A 38 4.31 -4.49 -11.03
CA VAL A 38 3.65 -3.38 -10.32
C VAL A 38 3.10 -3.86 -8.98
N ILE A 39 2.37 -4.99 -8.98
CA ILE A 39 1.82 -5.59 -7.76
C ILE A 39 2.92 -5.92 -6.76
N THR A 40 4.03 -6.51 -7.21
CA THR A 40 5.19 -6.80 -6.37
C THR A 40 5.80 -5.53 -5.75
N VAL A 41 5.90 -4.44 -6.51
CA VAL A 41 6.39 -3.15 -5.98
C VAL A 41 5.42 -2.58 -4.95
N LEU A 42 4.12 -2.64 -5.21
CA LEU A 42 3.10 -2.19 -4.26
C LEU A 42 3.17 -3.01 -2.95
N GLN A 43 3.24 -4.34 -3.02
CA GLN A 43 3.31 -5.22 -1.85
C GLN A 43 4.60 -5.05 -1.04
N ASN A 44 5.74 -4.87 -1.71
CA ASN A 44 7.02 -4.74 -1.02
C ASN A 44 7.23 -3.34 -0.45
N GLY A 45 6.71 -2.32 -1.15
CA GLY A 45 6.91 -0.91 -0.85
C GLY A 45 5.91 -0.31 0.13
N VAL A 46 4.76 -0.93 0.36
CA VAL A 46 3.75 -0.45 1.33
C VAL A 46 4.27 -0.50 2.77
N GLU A 47 3.73 0.36 3.63
CA GLU A 47 4.02 0.36 5.07
C GLU A 47 3.80 -1.02 5.70
N ASN A 48 4.66 -1.37 6.67
CA ASN A 48 4.67 -2.67 7.34
C ASN A 48 3.32 -3.03 7.97
N SER A 49 2.57 -2.02 8.43
CA SER A 49 1.25 -2.18 9.02
C SER A 49 0.25 -2.86 8.08
N LEU A 50 0.30 -2.55 6.77
CA LEU A 50 -0.58 -3.14 5.75
C LEU A 50 0.05 -4.35 5.06
N LYS A 51 1.38 -4.46 5.10
CA LYS A 51 2.17 -5.41 4.31
C LYS A 51 1.77 -6.87 4.55
N GLU A 52 1.65 -7.29 5.81
CA GLU A 52 1.30 -8.69 6.11
C GLU A 52 -0.09 -9.06 5.58
N TYR A 53 -1.08 -8.18 5.73
CA TYR A 53 -2.43 -8.40 5.24
C TYR A 53 -2.45 -8.56 3.72
N LEU A 54 -1.76 -7.68 3.01
CA LEU A 54 -1.72 -7.68 1.55
C LEU A 54 -0.95 -8.88 0.97
N ILE A 55 0.10 -9.37 1.66
CA ILE A 55 0.82 -10.59 1.25
C ILE A 55 -0.06 -11.82 1.44
N ARG A 56 -0.83 -11.92 2.54
CA ARG A 56 -1.72 -13.07 2.77
C ARG A 56 -2.79 -13.21 1.69
N ASN A 57 -3.25 -12.09 1.14
CA ASN A 57 -4.24 -12.05 0.07
C ASN A 57 -3.61 -11.96 -1.34
N GLU A 58 -2.30 -12.12 -1.50
CA GLU A 58 -1.59 -11.94 -2.78
C GLU A 58 -2.19 -12.77 -3.93
N LYS A 59 -2.63 -14.00 -3.65
CA LYS A 59 -3.20 -14.90 -4.68
C LYS A 59 -4.51 -14.38 -5.27
N GLU A 60 -5.18 -13.48 -4.57
CA GLU A 60 -6.44 -12.87 -4.99
C GLU A 60 -6.21 -11.59 -5.80
N ILE A 61 -4.99 -11.03 -5.74
CA ILE A 61 -4.61 -9.78 -6.39
C ILE A 61 -3.99 -10.09 -7.76
N LYS A 62 -4.78 -9.93 -8.81
CA LYS A 62 -4.35 -10.13 -10.21
C LYS A 62 -4.08 -8.81 -10.91
N LYS A 63 -4.63 -7.70 -10.39
CA LYS A 63 -4.48 -6.36 -10.95
C LYS A 63 -4.06 -5.34 -9.89
N PRO A 64 -3.33 -4.28 -10.27
CA PRO A 64 -2.99 -3.20 -9.36
C PRO A 64 -4.23 -2.53 -8.71
N GLU A 65 -5.35 -2.45 -9.41
CA GLU A 65 -6.58 -1.86 -8.87
C GLU A 65 -7.20 -2.70 -7.75
N GLU A 66 -7.10 -4.03 -7.85
CA GLU A 66 -7.56 -4.96 -6.81
C GLU A 66 -6.70 -4.83 -5.56
N TRP A 67 -5.39 -4.65 -5.73
CA TRP A 67 -4.47 -4.34 -4.64
C TRP A 67 -4.91 -3.07 -3.90
N LEU A 68 -5.25 -2.01 -4.63
CA LEU A 68 -5.67 -0.73 -4.04
C LEU A 68 -6.96 -0.88 -3.23
N GLN A 69 -7.92 -1.68 -3.70
CA GLN A 69 -9.18 -1.89 -2.98
C GLN A 69 -8.93 -2.52 -1.60
N LEU A 70 -8.19 -3.63 -1.56
CA LEU A 70 -7.85 -4.30 -0.31
C LEU A 70 -7.03 -3.40 0.62
N ALA A 71 -6.07 -2.67 0.07
CA ALA A 71 -5.21 -1.79 0.86
C ALA A 71 -5.98 -0.62 1.51
N LYS A 72 -6.97 -0.06 0.81
CA LYS A 72 -7.86 0.99 1.35
C LYS A 72 -8.72 0.48 2.51
N GLU A 73 -9.29 -0.71 2.36
CA GLU A 73 -10.13 -1.32 3.39
C GLU A 73 -9.34 -1.56 4.67
N GLU A 74 -8.14 -2.14 4.54
CA GLU A 74 -7.26 -2.40 5.68
C GLU A 74 -6.76 -1.09 6.32
N GLU A 75 -6.32 -0.09 5.53
CA GLU A 75 -5.89 1.21 6.06
C GLU A 75 -7.01 1.88 6.86
N TYR A 76 -8.25 1.79 6.39
CA TYR A 76 -9.42 2.31 7.11
C TYR A 76 -9.68 1.58 8.42
N ILE A 77 -9.60 0.23 8.42
CA ILE A 77 -9.77 -0.59 9.63
C ILE A 77 -8.70 -0.23 10.67
N GLN A 78 -7.43 -0.13 10.26
CA GLN A 78 -6.33 0.20 11.15
C GLN A 78 -6.46 1.61 11.74
N LYS A 79 -6.84 2.60 10.93
CA LYS A 79 -7.12 3.96 11.42
C LYS A 79 -8.23 3.97 12.48
N ARG A 80 -9.30 3.19 12.26
CA ARG A 80 -10.39 3.07 13.24
C ARG A 80 -9.94 2.42 14.55
N ILE A 81 -9.17 1.33 14.47
CA ILE A 81 -8.63 0.66 15.67
C ILE A 81 -7.70 1.60 16.43
N GLN A 82 -6.84 2.34 15.72
CA GLN A 82 -5.95 3.32 16.33
C GLN A 82 -6.72 4.44 17.03
N GLN A 83 -7.78 4.96 16.39
CA GLN A 83 -8.63 6.00 16.97
C GLN A 83 -9.29 5.51 18.26
N GLN A 84 -9.87 4.30 18.27
CA GLN A 84 -10.45 3.71 19.48
C GLN A 84 -9.43 3.53 20.60
N ARG A 85 -8.19 3.13 20.28
CA ARG A 85 -7.11 3.02 21.28
C ARG A 85 -6.69 4.37 21.87
N ASN A 86 -6.65 5.40 21.04
CA ASN A 86 -6.33 6.76 21.47
C ASN A 86 -7.44 7.31 22.40
N ASP A 87 -8.72 7.06 22.05
CA ASP A 87 -9.86 7.49 22.86
C ASP A 87 -9.96 6.72 24.19
N LEU A 88 -9.52 5.46 24.24
CA LEU A 88 -9.46 4.62 25.45
C LEU A 88 -8.21 4.84 26.31
N SER A 89 -7.29 5.70 25.89
CA SER A 89 -6.13 6.11 26.69
C SER A 89 -6.35 7.54 27.19
N PRO A 90 -7.06 7.75 28.32
CA PRO A 90 -7.19 9.07 28.88
C PRO A 90 -5.80 9.56 29.24
N SER A 91 -5.55 10.82 28.90
CA SER A 91 -4.39 11.61 29.28
C SER A 91 -3.93 11.23 30.68
N ARG A 92 -2.75 10.60 30.79
CA ARG A 92 -2.00 10.59 32.05
C ARG A 92 -1.50 12.01 32.27
N ILE A 93 -2.35 12.83 32.89
CA ILE A 93 -1.97 14.06 33.59
C ILE A 93 -2.04 13.76 35.07
#